data_AF-A0A397BB53-F1
#
_entry.id   AF-A0A397BB53-F1
#
_cell.length_a   1.000
_cell.length_b   1.000
_cell.length_c   1.000
_cell.angle_alpha   90.00
_cell.angle_beta   90.00
_cell.angle_gamma   90.00
#
_symmetry.space_group_name_H-M   'P 1'
#
loop_
_entity.id
_entity.type
_entity.pdbx_description
1 polymer ?
#
loop_
_entity_poly.entity_id
_entity_poly.type
_entity_poly.pdbx_seq_one_letter_code
_entity_poly.pdbx_strand_id
1 'polypeptide(L)'
;MPPSAGLHGLTHLLAGDTEWRNIQTIVKTTLQAVAKIVSSHAVMLDTMDARIDRMQDAAFTALAPPPHVSNNDDDASMVVSRKEFLALVADVRKLKKRSVSPDDLEARAVASGNELKRRLDHAITPLQDTIRDMEEVLLKQFMAHANSSFASNEALRHVQDDVTERYAAKMSKIEQHMATKGDLHALEQRVMTDTKAQHRAQALQVKDTIGHLEKGLRKHLADQLA
;
A
#
# COMPACT_ATOMS: atom_id res chain seq x y z
N MET A 1 21.21 -22.45 -15.47
CA MET A 1 20.43 -21.34 -14.89
C MET A 1 21.39 -20.42 -14.15
N PRO A 2 21.45 -19.11 -14.43
CA PRO A 2 22.16 -18.19 -13.55
C PRO A 2 21.15 -17.47 -12.64
N PRO A 3 21.16 -17.70 -11.32
CA PRO A 3 20.45 -16.87 -10.36
C PRO A 3 21.47 -16.03 -9.57
N SER A 4 21.67 -14.75 -9.92
CA SER A 4 22.43 -13.86 -9.02
C SER A 4 22.30 -12.36 -9.32
N ALA A 5 21.94 -11.95 -10.55
CA ALA A 5 21.92 -10.53 -10.91
C ALA A 5 20.83 -9.72 -10.17
N GLY A 6 19.63 -10.28 -10.01
CA GLY A 6 18.51 -9.59 -9.34
C GLY A 6 18.72 -9.39 -7.84
N LEU A 7 19.40 -10.33 -7.17
CA LEU A 7 19.67 -10.25 -5.73
C LEU A 7 20.77 -9.21 -5.42
N HIS A 8 21.77 -9.07 -6.31
CA HIS A 8 22.80 -8.05 -6.19
C HIS A 8 22.24 -6.64 -6.37
N GLY A 9 21.30 -6.43 -7.31
CA GLY A 9 20.62 -5.13 -7.49
C GLY A 9 19.82 -4.72 -6.25
N LEU A 10 19.05 -5.66 -5.68
CA LEU A 10 18.30 -5.44 -4.43
C LEU A 10 19.20 -5.16 -3.22
N THR A 11 20.35 -5.82 -3.12
CA THR A 11 21.31 -5.57 -2.03
C THR A 11 21.97 -4.20 -2.16
N HIS A 12 22.17 -3.71 -3.39
CA HIS A 12 22.74 -2.39 -3.67
C HIS A 12 21.72 -1.25 -3.48
N LEU A 13 20.44 -1.51 -3.74
CA LEU A 13 19.29 -0.62 -3.46
C LEU A 13 18.91 -0.59 -1.97
N LEU A 14 18.96 -1.74 -1.28
CA LEU A 14 18.78 -1.84 0.17
C LEU A 14 20.00 -1.34 0.96
N ALA A 15 21.17 -1.29 0.33
CA ALA A 15 22.30 -0.51 0.81
C ALA A 15 22.06 0.98 0.52
N GLY A 16 21.00 1.53 1.12
CA GLY A 16 20.72 2.97 1.17
C GLY A 16 21.92 3.77 1.67
N ASP A 17 22.92 3.13 2.27
CA ASP A 17 24.25 3.66 2.53
C ASP A 17 24.96 4.27 1.31
N THR A 18 24.82 3.69 0.12
CA THR A 18 25.51 4.21 -1.08
C THR A 18 24.85 5.48 -1.62
N GLU A 19 23.52 5.48 -1.72
CA GLU A 19 22.74 6.65 -2.12
C GLU A 19 22.80 7.76 -1.05
N TRP A 20 22.71 7.39 0.23
CA TRP A 20 22.89 8.31 1.35
C TRP A 20 24.29 8.92 1.39
N ARG A 21 25.34 8.12 1.16
CA ARG A 21 26.73 8.61 1.08
C ARG A 21 26.93 9.54 -0.12
N ASN A 22 26.24 9.30 -1.23
CA ASN A 22 26.22 10.20 -2.38
C ASN A 22 25.51 11.53 -2.03
N ILE A 23 24.34 11.48 -1.39
CA ILE A 23 23.62 12.67 -0.91
C ILE A 23 24.49 13.47 0.07
N GLN A 24 25.10 12.80 1.06
CA GLN A 24 26.01 13.43 2.02
C GLN A 24 27.21 14.08 1.34
N THR A 25 27.79 13.42 0.33
CA THR A 25 28.92 13.97 -0.42
C THR A 25 28.52 15.25 -1.13
N ILE A 26 27.36 15.26 -1.81
CA ILE A 26 26.84 16.43 -2.52
C ILE A 26 26.57 17.58 -1.56
N VAL A 27 25.89 17.31 -0.43
CA VAL A 27 25.59 18.32 0.60
C VAL A 27 26.88 18.91 1.16
N LYS A 28 27.87 18.05 1.48
CA LYS A 28 29.17 18.47 2.02
C LYS A 28 29.94 19.35 1.03
N THR A 29 30.03 18.95 -0.23
CA THR A 29 30.76 19.73 -1.25
C THR A 29 30.08 21.07 -1.52
N THR A 30 28.74 21.10 -1.49
CA THR A 30 27.97 22.33 -1.70
C THR A 30 28.17 23.30 -0.54
N LEU A 31 28.06 22.83 0.70
CA LEU A 31 28.32 23.64 1.89
C LEU A 31 29.76 24.16 1.94
N GLN A 32 30.74 23.35 1.52
CA GLN A 32 32.13 23.79 1.41
C GLN A 32 32.32 24.90 0.36
N ALA A 33 31.63 24.82 -0.79
CA ALA A 33 31.67 25.86 -1.80
C ALA A 33 31.05 27.17 -1.27
N VAL A 34 29.90 27.09 -0.60
CA VAL A 34 29.26 28.24 0.05
C VAL A 34 30.17 28.86 1.12
N ALA A 35 30.77 28.04 1.98
CA ALA A 35 31.69 28.52 3.02
C ALA A 35 32.91 29.25 2.44
N LYS A 36 33.46 28.77 1.31
CA LYS A 36 34.56 29.46 0.61
C LYS A 36 34.13 30.82 0.07
N ILE A 37 32.93 30.91 -0.51
CA ILE A 37 32.39 32.18 -1.02
C ILE A 37 32.18 33.17 0.13
N VAL A 38 31.53 32.73 1.21
CA VAL A 38 31.28 33.56 2.40
C VAL A 38 32.59 34.02 3.04
N SER A 39 33.58 33.14 3.18
CA SER A 39 34.90 33.50 3.70
C SER A 39 35.61 34.52 2.80
N SER A 40 35.52 34.37 1.47
CA SER A 40 36.07 35.35 0.54
C SER A 40 35.39 36.72 0.64
N HIS A 41 34.07 36.74 0.88
CA HIS A 41 33.34 37.98 1.11
C HIS A 41 33.65 38.61 2.47
N ALA A 42 33.84 37.81 3.52
CA ALA A 42 34.25 38.31 4.84
C ALA A 42 35.60 39.03 4.78
N VAL A 43 36.61 38.41 4.14
CA VAL A 43 37.93 39.05 3.94
C VAL A 43 37.81 40.34 3.13
N MET A 44 36.94 40.37 2.11
CA MET A 44 36.70 41.59 1.34
C MET A 44 36.11 42.70 2.21
N LEU A 45 35.11 42.38 3.04
CA LEU A 45 34.50 43.32 3.95
C LEU A 45 35.51 43.84 4.99
N ASP A 46 36.31 42.97 5.60
CA ASP A 46 37.37 43.37 6.55
C ASP A 46 38.39 44.31 5.90
N THR A 47 38.77 44.05 4.64
CA THR A 47 39.68 44.95 3.92
C THR A 47 39.05 46.30 3.57
N MET A 48 37.73 46.34 3.37
CA MET A 48 36.99 47.57 3.16
C MET A 48 36.86 48.36 4.47
N ASP A 49 36.58 47.68 5.58
CA ASP A 49 36.42 48.26 6.91
C ASP A 49 37.72 48.92 7.38
N ALA A 50 38.83 48.17 7.34
CA ALA A 50 40.17 48.70 7.66
C ALA A 50 40.60 49.86 6.75
N ARG A 51 40.02 49.99 5.56
CA ARG A 51 40.28 51.12 4.65
C ARG A 51 39.41 52.32 5.00
N ILE A 52 38.17 52.11 5.45
CA ILE A 52 37.30 53.17 5.96
C ILE A 52 37.90 53.76 7.23
N ASP A 53 38.39 52.92 8.16
CA ASP A 53 39.08 53.39 9.38
C ASP A 53 40.25 54.30 9.06
N ARG A 54 41.15 53.88 8.15
CA ARG A 54 42.28 54.72 7.71
C ARG A 54 41.86 56.04 7.06
N MET A 55 40.74 56.04 6.35
CA MET A 55 40.19 57.27 5.76
C MET A 55 39.57 58.19 6.80
N GLN A 56 38.93 57.62 7.82
CA GLN A 56 38.35 58.38 8.93
C GLN A 56 39.46 58.96 9.82
N ASP A 57 40.50 58.20 10.14
CA ASP A 57 41.67 58.68 10.88
C ASP A 57 42.39 59.83 10.15
N ALA A 58 42.55 59.70 8.83
CA ALA A 58 43.12 60.76 7.99
C ALA A 58 42.24 62.03 7.97
N ALA A 59 40.91 61.86 7.93
CA ALA A 59 39.97 62.98 7.97
C ALA A 59 39.93 63.66 9.35
N PHE A 60 40.00 62.89 10.43
CA PHE A 60 40.00 63.39 11.81
C PHE A 60 41.29 64.17 12.12
N THR A 61 42.42 63.71 11.60
CA THR A 61 43.71 64.39 11.73
C THR A 61 43.77 65.70 10.94
N ALA A 62 43.01 65.81 9.84
CA ALA A 62 42.91 67.04 9.03
C ALA A 62 42.06 68.16 9.68
N LEU A 63 41.33 67.86 10.77
CA LEU A 63 40.47 68.81 11.51
C LEU A 63 41.14 69.38 12.78
N ALA A 64 42.34 68.92 13.14
CA ALA A 64 43.11 69.49 14.25
C ALA A 64 43.89 70.74 13.80
N PRO A 65 43.95 71.83 14.58
CA PRO A 65 44.74 73.00 14.23
C PRO A 65 46.25 72.66 14.25
N PRO A 66 47.06 73.28 13.38
CA PRO A 66 48.45 72.87 13.18
C PRO A 66 49.28 73.16 14.44
N PRO A 67 50.17 72.24 14.87
CA PRO A 67 51.21 72.59 15.82
C PRO A 67 52.24 73.50 15.14
N HIS A 68 52.71 74.50 15.88
CA HIS A 68 53.80 75.37 15.46
C HIS A 68 55.04 74.55 15.09
N VAL A 69 55.49 74.71 13.85
CA VAL A 69 56.69 74.06 13.31
C VAL A 69 57.92 74.66 13.99
N SER A 70 58.60 73.88 14.82
CA SER A 70 60.02 74.07 15.07
C SER A 70 60.78 73.17 14.10
N ASN A 71 61.62 73.79 13.28
CA ASN A 71 62.50 73.16 12.32
C ASN A 71 63.24 71.99 12.96
N ASN A 72 63.01 70.77 12.48
CA ASN A 72 64.03 69.77 12.17
C ASN A 72 63.34 68.49 11.67
N ASP A 73 63.82 68.01 10.52
CA ASP A 73 63.79 66.63 10.02
C ASP A 73 62.46 65.86 10.11
N ASP A 74 61.73 65.82 8.98
CA ASP A 74 60.99 64.66 8.43
C ASP A 74 59.72 65.09 7.68
N ASP A 75 59.91 65.65 6.49
CA ASP A 75 58.85 66.02 5.53
C ASP A 75 58.33 64.79 4.76
N ALA A 76 58.04 63.69 5.47
CA ALA A 76 57.64 62.41 4.87
C ALA A 76 56.35 61.81 5.46
N SER A 77 55.68 62.45 6.42
CA SER A 77 54.56 61.84 7.14
C SER A 77 53.15 62.29 6.73
N MET A 78 52.99 63.20 5.77
CA MET A 78 51.70 63.88 5.53
C MET A 78 51.24 63.99 4.07
N VAL A 79 51.66 63.09 3.17
CA VAL A 79 51.10 63.04 1.81
C VAL A 79 51.02 61.58 1.38
N VAL A 80 49.80 61.04 1.14
CA VAL A 80 49.66 59.80 0.37
C VAL A 80 50.44 60.01 -0.92
N SER A 81 51.57 59.32 -1.06
CA SER A 81 52.46 59.60 -2.17
C SER A 81 51.68 59.39 -3.47
N ARG A 82 51.85 60.26 -4.47
CA ARG A 82 51.19 60.09 -5.78
C ARG A 82 51.37 58.66 -6.33
N LYS A 83 52.48 58.03 -5.98
CA LYS A 83 52.79 56.62 -6.27
C LYS A 83 51.83 55.64 -5.56
N GLU A 84 51.51 55.85 -4.29
CA GLU A 84 50.58 55.04 -3.49
C GLU A 84 49.14 55.21 -3.96
N PHE A 85 48.72 56.43 -4.30
CA PHE A 85 47.41 56.68 -4.89
C PHE A 85 47.24 55.97 -6.23
N LEU A 86 48.26 56.03 -7.11
CA LEU A 86 48.25 55.32 -8.38
C LEU A 86 48.28 53.79 -8.21
N ALA A 87 49.00 53.29 -7.21
CA ALA A 87 48.97 51.88 -6.84
C ALA A 87 47.56 51.45 -6.39
N LEU A 88 46.90 52.24 -5.54
CA LEU A 88 45.54 51.98 -5.09
C LEU A 88 44.53 52.00 -6.25
N VAL A 89 44.66 52.93 -7.20
CA VAL A 89 43.81 52.96 -8.41
C VAL A 89 44.05 51.74 -9.30
N ALA A 90 45.30 51.31 -9.44
CA ALA A 90 45.64 50.10 -10.18
C ALA A 90 45.05 48.85 -9.50
N ASP A 91 45.10 48.79 -8.18
CA ASP A 91 44.57 47.68 -7.39
C ASP A 91 43.04 47.66 -7.42
N VAL A 92 42.36 48.81 -7.33
CA VAL A 92 40.89 48.90 -7.52
C VAL A 92 40.48 48.44 -8.93
N ARG A 93 41.24 48.80 -9.97
CA ARG A 93 40.98 48.29 -11.33
C ARG A 93 41.22 46.79 -11.44
N LYS A 94 42.26 46.25 -10.80
CA LYS A 94 42.49 44.80 -10.74
C LYS A 94 41.39 44.09 -9.97
N LEU A 95 40.92 44.66 -8.86
CA LEU A 95 39.83 44.11 -8.06
C LEU A 95 38.53 44.10 -8.87
N LYS A 96 38.20 45.19 -9.56
CA LYS A 96 37.04 45.29 -10.45
C LYS A 96 37.09 44.32 -11.63
N LYS A 97 38.30 44.01 -12.14
CA LYS A 97 38.49 42.99 -13.18
C LYS A 97 38.35 41.56 -12.65
N ARG A 98 38.60 41.34 -11.35
CA ARG A 98 38.52 40.04 -10.67
C ARG A 98 37.17 39.82 -9.98
N SER A 99 36.39 40.88 -9.75
CA SER A 99 35.06 40.78 -9.19
C SER A 99 34.12 40.16 -10.22
N VAL A 100 33.44 39.10 -9.81
CA VAL A 100 32.37 38.48 -10.60
C VAL A 100 31.18 39.42 -10.56
N SER A 101 30.58 39.72 -11.72
CA SER A 101 29.37 40.54 -11.78
C SER A 101 28.24 39.86 -11.01
N PRO A 102 27.38 40.59 -10.29
CA PRO A 102 26.18 40.00 -9.68
C PRO A 102 25.35 39.21 -10.69
N ASP A 103 25.23 39.67 -11.93
CA ASP A 103 24.51 38.98 -13.00
C ASP A 103 25.16 37.62 -13.35
N ASP A 104 26.50 37.55 -13.35
CA ASP A 104 27.24 36.30 -13.58
C ASP A 104 27.06 35.32 -12.42
N LEU A 105 26.96 35.85 -11.20
CA LEU A 105 26.71 35.04 -10.01
C LEU A 105 25.29 34.44 -10.05
N GLU A 106 24.29 35.27 -10.40
CA GLU A 106 22.91 34.84 -10.57
C GLU A 106 22.77 33.79 -11.67
N ALA A 107 23.39 34.02 -12.84
CA ALA A 107 23.39 33.05 -13.93
C ALA A 107 24.00 31.69 -13.51
N ARG A 108 25.09 31.71 -12.74
CA ARG A 108 25.70 30.48 -12.20
C ARG A 108 24.83 29.80 -11.15
N ALA A 109 24.18 30.56 -10.27
CA ALA A 109 23.27 30.03 -9.26
C ALA A 109 22.05 29.36 -9.92
N VAL A 110 21.45 30.00 -10.93
CA VAL A 110 20.35 29.44 -11.72
C VAL A 110 20.77 28.19 -12.47
N ALA A 111 21.94 28.20 -13.13
CA ALA A 111 22.47 27.02 -13.82
C ALA A 111 22.70 25.86 -12.85
N SER A 112 23.26 26.13 -11.67
CA SER A 112 23.47 25.13 -10.62
C SER A 112 22.14 24.59 -10.08
N GLY A 113 21.14 25.46 -9.88
CA GLY A 113 19.81 25.07 -9.41
C GLY A 113 19.07 24.19 -10.43
N ASN A 114 19.17 24.53 -11.72
CA ASN A 114 18.59 23.74 -12.80
C ASN A 114 19.25 22.36 -12.92
N GLU A 115 20.58 22.28 -12.78
CA GLU A 115 21.29 21.00 -12.79
C GLU A 115 20.92 20.15 -11.57
N LEU A 116 20.79 20.74 -10.38
CA LEU A 116 20.30 20.04 -9.18
C LEU A 116 18.88 19.51 -9.38
N LYS A 117 17.97 20.35 -9.89
CA LYS A 117 16.59 19.95 -10.18
C LYS A 117 16.57 18.76 -11.15
N ARG A 118 17.34 18.83 -12.23
CA ARG A 118 17.41 17.74 -13.23
C ARG A 118 17.90 16.44 -12.61
N ARG A 119 18.89 16.50 -11.70
CA ARG A 119 19.40 15.32 -10.98
C ARG A 119 18.38 14.75 -10.00
N LEU A 120 17.66 15.62 -9.29
CA LEU A 120 16.58 15.19 -8.41
C LEU A 120 15.44 14.53 -9.19
N ASP A 121 15.02 15.11 -10.31
CA ASP A 121 14.00 14.52 -11.17
C ASP A 121 14.42 13.11 -11.64
N HIS A 122 15.67 12.95 -12.11
CA HIS A 122 16.21 11.64 -12.50
C HIS A 122 16.29 10.61 -11.36
N ALA A 123 16.44 11.06 -10.12
CA ALA A 123 16.45 10.17 -8.96
C ALA A 123 15.03 9.82 -8.46
N ILE A 124 14.09 10.76 -8.57
CA ILE A 124 12.71 10.63 -8.09
C ILE A 124 11.86 9.80 -9.06
N THR A 125 12.00 9.99 -10.37
CA THR A 125 11.18 9.29 -11.37
C THR A 125 11.24 7.77 -11.24
N PRO A 126 12.42 7.12 -11.14
CA PRO A 126 12.48 5.68 -10.95
C PRO A 126 11.81 5.21 -9.66
N LEU A 127 11.93 5.98 -8.57
CA LEU A 127 11.26 5.67 -7.31
C LEU A 127 9.73 5.72 -7.45
N GLN A 128 9.21 6.76 -8.10
CA GLN A 128 7.78 6.87 -8.38
C GLN A 128 7.27 5.73 -9.27
N ASP A 129 8.06 5.33 -10.27
CA ASP A 129 7.73 4.20 -11.13
C ASP A 129 7.71 2.88 -10.36
N THR A 130 8.72 2.63 -9.50
CA THR A 130 8.73 1.42 -8.66
C THR A 130 7.58 1.37 -7.66
N ILE A 131 7.16 2.50 -7.09
CA ILE A 131 5.99 2.57 -6.20
C ILE A 131 4.73 2.20 -6.97
N ARG A 132 4.55 2.77 -8.16
CA ARG A 132 3.39 2.50 -9.03
C ARG A 132 3.32 1.03 -9.45
N ASP A 133 4.45 0.45 -9.85
CA ASP A 133 4.54 -0.96 -10.23
C ASP A 133 4.22 -1.87 -9.03
N MET A 134 4.71 -1.51 -7.84
CA MET A 134 4.42 -2.23 -6.60
C MET A 134 2.93 -2.16 -6.24
N GLU A 135 2.30 -0.99 -6.38
CA GLU A 135 0.85 -0.82 -6.18
C GLU A 135 0.04 -1.69 -7.16
N GLU A 136 0.43 -1.76 -8.43
CA GLU A 136 -0.23 -2.60 -9.43
C GLU A 136 -0.10 -4.10 -9.10
N VAL A 137 1.08 -4.54 -8.68
CA VAL A 137 1.33 -5.93 -8.28
C VAL A 137 0.52 -6.28 -7.03
N LEU A 138 0.50 -5.42 -6.02
CA LEU A 138 -0.28 -5.63 -4.80
C LEU A 138 -1.78 -5.68 -5.10
N LEU A 139 -2.28 -4.81 -5.97
CA LEU A 139 -3.69 -4.81 -6.37
C LEU A 139 -4.05 -6.10 -7.11
N LYS A 140 -3.20 -6.57 -8.04
CA LYS A 140 -3.39 -7.85 -8.73
C LYS A 140 -3.39 -9.03 -7.76
N GLN A 141 -2.46 -9.05 -6.80
CA GLN A 141 -2.38 -10.10 -5.80
C GLN A 141 -3.62 -10.09 -4.88
N PHE A 142 -4.07 -8.92 -4.46
CA PHE A 142 -5.29 -8.76 -3.66
C PHE A 142 -6.52 -9.26 -4.43
N MET A 143 -6.67 -8.88 -5.70
CA MET A 143 -7.79 -9.33 -6.55
C MET A 143 -7.73 -10.84 -6.80
N ALA A 144 -6.54 -11.40 -7.04
CA ALA A 144 -6.36 -12.84 -7.18
C ALA A 144 -6.70 -13.59 -5.89
N HIS A 145 -6.28 -13.05 -4.73
CA HIS A 145 -6.60 -13.62 -3.44
C HIS A 145 -8.10 -13.54 -3.14
N ALA A 146 -8.74 -12.40 -3.39
CA ALA A 146 -10.19 -12.24 -3.26
C ALA A 146 -10.93 -13.25 -4.16
N ASN A 147 -10.53 -13.40 -5.43
CA ASN A 147 -11.11 -14.39 -6.33
C ASN A 147 -10.88 -15.85 -5.88
N SER A 148 -9.79 -16.12 -5.15
CA SER A 148 -9.52 -17.45 -4.58
C SER A 148 -10.28 -17.71 -3.28
N SER A 149 -10.51 -16.66 -2.47
CA SER A 149 -11.14 -16.75 -1.15
C SER A 149 -12.66 -16.70 -1.23
N PHE A 150 -13.22 -16.00 -2.21
CA PHE A 150 -14.64 -16.04 -2.50
C PHE A 150 -14.90 -17.16 -3.49
N ALA A 151 -15.78 -18.11 -3.13
CA ALA A 151 -16.31 -19.06 -4.10
C ALA A 151 -16.91 -18.28 -5.27
N SER A 152 -16.47 -18.57 -6.50
CA SER A 152 -17.05 -17.93 -7.68
C SER A 152 -18.56 -18.21 -7.71
N ASN A 153 -19.34 -17.30 -8.29
CA ASN A 153 -20.79 -17.51 -8.44
C ASN A 153 -21.09 -18.84 -9.16
N GLU A 154 -20.20 -19.26 -10.06
CA GLU A 154 -20.23 -20.55 -10.74
C GLU A 154 -20.02 -21.74 -9.80
N ALA A 155 -19.06 -21.66 -8.87
CA ALA A 155 -18.85 -22.71 -7.87
C ALA A 155 -20.06 -22.84 -6.93
N LEU A 156 -20.69 -21.72 -6.55
CA LEU A 156 -21.92 -21.74 -5.77
C LEU A 156 -23.10 -22.32 -6.55
N ARG A 157 -23.23 -22.01 -7.85
CA ARG A 157 -24.21 -22.63 -8.74
C ARG A 157 -24.05 -24.14 -8.84
N HIS A 158 -22.83 -24.63 -9.04
CA HIS A 158 -22.56 -26.07 -9.07
C HIS A 158 -22.96 -26.78 -7.77
N VAL A 159 -22.66 -26.18 -6.61
CA VAL A 159 -23.08 -26.72 -5.32
C VAL A 159 -24.61 -26.69 -5.19
N GLN A 160 -25.26 -25.61 -5.63
CA GLN A 160 -26.71 -25.50 -5.63
C GLN A 160 -27.36 -26.58 -6.50
N ASP A 161 -26.83 -26.83 -7.70
CA ASP A 161 -27.33 -27.84 -8.63
C ASP A 161 -27.14 -29.26 -8.05
N ASP A 162 -25.96 -29.59 -7.50
CA ASP A 162 -25.70 -30.88 -6.84
C ASP A 162 -26.62 -31.10 -5.62
N VAL A 163 -26.84 -30.06 -4.81
CA VAL A 163 -27.79 -30.14 -3.68
C VAL A 163 -29.22 -30.37 -4.17
N THR A 164 -29.62 -29.69 -5.25
CA THR A 164 -30.96 -29.81 -5.84
C THR A 164 -31.18 -31.21 -6.41
N GLU A 165 -30.19 -31.74 -7.14
CA GLU A 165 -30.21 -33.09 -7.69
C GLU A 165 -30.29 -34.15 -6.59
N ARG A 166 -29.45 -34.05 -5.55
CA ARG A 166 -29.50 -34.96 -4.39
C ARG A 166 -30.83 -34.90 -3.67
N TYR A 167 -31.41 -33.71 -3.51
CA TYR A 167 -32.71 -33.56 -2.89
C TYR A 167 -33.81 -34.19 -3.73
N ALA A 168 -33.82 -33.97 -5.04
CA ALA A 168 -34.76 -34.60 -5.97
C ALA A 168 -34.64 -36.14 -5.95
N ALA A 169 -33.42 -36.67 -5.99
CA ALA A 169 -33.18 -38.12 -5.91
C ALA A 169 -33.65 -38.71 -4.58
N LYS A 170 -33.40 -38.02 -3.46
CA LYS A 170 -33.86 -38.43 -2.14
C LYS A 170 -35.39 -38.40 -2.04
N MET A 171 -36.03 -37.37 -2.57
CA MET A 171 -37.49 -37.27 -2.61
C MET A 171 -38.11 -38.37 -3.45
N SER A 172 -37.59 -38.63 -4.65
CA SER A 172 -38.09 -39.73 -5.49
C SER A 172 -37.97 -41.09 -4.79
N LYS A 173 -36.86 -41.34 -4.09
CA LYS A 173 -36.69 -42.57 -3.31
C LYS A 173 -37.68 -42.67 -2.14
N ILE A 174 -37.96 -41.56 -1.45
CA ILE A 174 -38.97 -41.52 -0.39
C ILE A 174 -40.34 -41.82 -0.99
N GLU A 175 -40.72 -41.16 -2.09
CA GLU A 175 -41.98 -41.36 -2.79
C GLU A 175 -42.18 -42.82 -3.24
N GLN A 176 -41.12 -43.49 -3.73
CA GLN A 176 -41.16 -44.91 -4.08
C GLN A 176 -41.43 -45.83 -2.89
N HIS A 177 -41.05 -45.44 -1.68
CA HIS A 177 -41.26 -46.23 -0.47
C HIS A 177 -42.49 -45.82 0.34
N MET A 178 -43.19 -44.75 -0.05
CA MET A 178 -44.47 -44.40 0.56
C MET A 178 -45.56 -45.33 0.04
N ALA A 179 -46.40 -45.83 0.96
CA ALA A 179 -47.63 -46.51 0.57
C ALA A 179 -48.50 -45.55 -0.24
N THR A 180 -48.80 -45.92 -1.47
CA THR A 180 -49.65 -45.10 -2.34
C THR A 180 -51.10 -45.23 -1.91
N LYS A 181 -51.94 -44.29 -2.38
CA LYS A 181 -53.39 -44.37 -2.18
C LYS A 181 -53.98 -45.69 -2.73
N GLY A 182 -53.38 -46.24 -3.79
CA GLY A 182 -53.78 -47.54 -4.34
C GLY A 182 -53.46 -48.70 -3.40
N ASP A 183 -52.28 -48.69 -2.78
CA ASP A 183 -51.86 -49.73 -1.82
C ASP A 183 -52.76 -49.77 -0.59
N LEU A 184 -53.14 -48.59 -0.08
CA LEU A 184 -54.09 -48.46 1.03
C LEU A 184 -55.48 -48.99 0.65
N HIS A 185 -55.97 -48.69 -0.55
CA HIS A 185 -57.27 -49.17 -1.01
C HIS A 185 -57.28 -50.68 -1.25
N ALA A 186 -56.18 -51.25 -1.77
CA ALA A 186 -56.03 -52.70 -1.91
C ALA A 186 -55.99 -53.40 -0.54
N LEU A 187 -55.32 -52.81 0.45
CA LEU A 187 -55.31 -53.31 1.81
C LEU A 187 -56.70 -53.25 2.45
N GLU A 188 -57.41 -52.13 2.29
CA GLU A 188 -58.78 -51.95 2.79
C GLU A 188 -59.74 -52.98 2.19
N GLN A 189 -59.66 -53.23 0.87
CA GLN A 189 -60.46 -54.27 0.22
C GLN A 189 -60.18 -55.67 0.79
N ARG A 190 -58.90 -56.02 0.99
CA ARG A 190 -58.52 -57.31 1.57
C ARG A 190 -59.06 -57.49 2.99
N VAL A 191 -58.92 -56.47 3.84
CA VAL A 191 -59.45 -56.49 5.21
C VAL A 191 -60.97 -56.66 5.20
N MET A 192 -61.67 -55.95 4.31
CA MET A 192 -63.12 -56.06 4.16
C MET A 192 -63.55 -57.45 3.69
N THR A 193 -62.83 -58.06 2.74
CA THR A 193 -63.13 -59.41 2.27
C THR A 193 -62.89 -60.46 3.34
N ASP A 194 -61.79 -60.37 4.07
CA ASP A 194 -61.44 -61.31 5.14
C ASP A 194 -62.45 -61.22 6.28
N THR A 195 -62.82 -59.99 6.68
CA THR A 195 -63.85 -59.76 7.71
C THR A 195 -65.19 -60.37 7.28
N LYS A 196 -65.58 -60.20 6.01
CA LYS A 196 -66.81 -60.80 5.47
C LYS A 196 -66.75 -62.33 5.44
N ALA A 197 -65.59 -62.91 5.13
CA ALA A 197 -65.38 -64.36 5.16
C ALA A 197 -65.48 -64.90 6.59
N GLN A 198 -64.87 -64.22 7.56
CA GLN A 198 -64.92 -64.57 8.97
C GLN A 198 -66.35 -64.53 9.53
N HIS A 199 -67.13 -63.49 9.19
CA HIS A 199 -68.55 -63.43 9.56
C HIS A 199 -69.37 -64.57 8.97
N ARG A 200 -69.12 -64.98 7.72
CA ARG A 200 -69.81 -66.14 7.12
C ARG A 200 -69.43 -67.45 7.79
N ALA A 201 -68.15 -67.66 8.10
CA ALA A 201 -67.68 -68.83 8.82
C ALA A 201 -68.34 -68.92 10.21
N GLN A 202 -68.41 -67.81 10.93
CA GLN A 202 -69.09 -67.72 12.22
C GLN A 202 -70.59 -68.03 12.10
N ALA A 203 -71.27 -67.52 11.07
CA ALA A 203 -72.69 -67.81 10.84
C ALA A 203 -72.95 -69.30 10.54
N LEU A 204 -72.07 -69.95 9.77
CA LEU A 204 -72.14 -71.39 9.50
C LEU A 204 -71.91 -72.20 10.78
N GLN A 205 -70.90 -71.83 11.57
CA GLN A 205 -70.63 -72.48 12.86
C GLN A 205 -71.85 -72.37 13.81
N VAL A 206 -72.46 -71.19 13.90
CA VAL A 206 -73.69 -71.02 14.70
C VAL A 206 -74.82 -71.90 14.17
N LYS A 207 -75.01 -71.95 12.84
CA LYS A 207 -76.04 -72.81 12.23
C LYS A 207 -75.82 -74.29 12.53
N ASP A 208 -74.58 -74.77 12.45
CA ASP A 208 -74.24 -76.16 12.77
C ASP A 208 -74.49 -76.48 14.24
N THR A 209 -74.10 -75.57 15.16
CA THR A 209 -74.38 -75.74 16.59
C THR A 209 -75.88 -75.80 16.89
N ILE A 210 -76.70 -74.96 16.24
CA ILE A 210 -78.17 -75.02 16.37
C ILE A 210 -78.70 -76.35 15.85
N GLY A 211 -78.24 -76.83 14.70
CA GLY A 211 -78.66 -78.13 14.14
C GLY A 211 -78.30 -79.31 15.05
N HIS A 212 -77.14 -79.27 15.72
CA HIS A 212 -76.76 -80.27 16.73
C HIS A 212 -77.68 -80.22 17.96
N LEU A 213 -78.03 -79.02 18.45
CA LEU A 213 -78.97 -78.84 19.57
C LEU A 213 -80.37 -79.34 19.22
N GLU A 214 -80.89 -79.01 18.03
CA GLU A 214 -82.20 -79.49 17.56
C GLU A 214 -82.26 -81.02 17.47
N LYS A 215 -81.22 -81.66 16.93
CA LYS A 215 -81.11 -83.13 16.91
C LYS A 215 -81.08 -83.72 18.32
N GLY A 216 -80.32 -83.11 19.23
CA GLY A 216 -80.26 -83.51 20.64
C GLY A 216 -81.63 -83.43 21.33
N LEU A 217 -82.36 -82.32 21.12
CA LEU A 217 -83.71 -82.12 21.62
C LEU A 217 -84.69 -83.15 21.05
N ARG A 218 -84.67 -83.41 19.74
CA ARG A 218 -85.53 -84.42 19.11
C ARG A 218 -85.26 -85.82 19.65
N LYS A 219 -83.99 -86.19 19.86
CA LYS A 219 -83.62 -87.47 20.46
C LYS A 219 -84.15 -87.57 21.89
N HIS A 220 -83.93 -86.55 22.71
CA HIS A 220 -84.41 -86.52 24.09
C HIS A 220 -85.95 -86.63 24.17
N LEU A 221 -86.68 -85.93 23.29
CA LEU A 221 -88.14 -86.04 23.20
C LEU A 221 -88.60 -87.44 22.76
N ALA A 222 -87.88 -88.07 21.82
CA ALA A 222 -88.19 -89.45 21.40
C ALA A 222 -87.93 -90.46 22.53
N ASP A 223 -86.83 -90.30 23.27
CA ASP A 223 -86.49 -91.14 24.43
C ASP A 223 -87.49 -90.95 25.60
N GLN A 224 -88.21 -89.83 25.67
CA GLN A 224 -89.27 -89.57 26.67
C GLN A 224 -90.66 -90.10 26.27
N LEU A 225 -90.87 -90.43 24.99
CA LEU A 225 -92.17 -90.88 24.44
C LEU A 225 -92.21 -92.38 24.14
N ALA A 226 -91.08 -93.09 24.31
CA ALA A 226 -90.95 -94.55 24.20
C ALA A 226 -91.00 -95.21 25.58
#